data_AF-A0A3B1BEP1-F1
#
_entry.id   AF-A0A3B1BEP1-F1
#
_cell.length_a   1.000
_cell.length_b   1.000
_cell.length_c   1.000
_cell.angle_alpha   90.00
_cell.angle_beta   90.00
_cell.angle_gamma   90.00
#
_symmetry.space_group_name_H-M   'P 1'
#
loop_
_entity.id
_entity.type
_entity.pdbx_description
1 polymer ?
#
loop_
_entity_poly.entity_id
_entity_poly.type
_entity_poly.pdbx_seq_one_letter_code
_entity_poly.pdbx_strand_id
1 'polypeptide(L)'
;MFSKVGPGLRGISAMALAGIFIILSGCASYSQSFRVVDRKLLNNDPAAALSVLEKQTHSNRDLFLYACNKAMLLRMLGKFKESNKEIEKAKAIVQKYSAISVSEQTSSFIINDATRTYIGTPIEQIMLNVYAALNYLQMNDLDGARVEILQENLRLRELMQDDPDSPLSVDPFAQYLAGIIYEDLGEWSDAMIAYRKAYEAYQKHNALYGIAIPQQLKHSLIQMADKVGLTDERQKYEKEFNLQRADFRKKNPNTSELVFIFNNGLAPIKRESSVQIMEPQSGRMIRISLPYYEKRKTTVARARLYLQSTRPTLNNKSRLVAETEKVEDISSLEIETLKSKMAVITARALARAVAKHKLSDKAGEQNGLAGLIVNIAGVLTERADTRSWLTLPAEIQSARLKAPAGTYHARIELLDTRNNIIFQRSLGKIKLVKEHKYYLSFHWTSVAATTRH
;
A
#
# COMPACT_ATOMS: atom_id res chain seq x y z
N MET A 1 -68.87 26.71 -25.00
CA MET A 1 -67.58 27.17 -25.53
C MET A 1 -66.48 26.43 -24.76
N PHE A 2 -66.12 25.23 -25.22
CA PHE A 2 -65.06 24.40 -24.61
C PHE A 2 -63.79 24.56 -25.45
N SER A 3 -62.72 25.15 -24.89
CA SER A 3 -61.42 25.25 -25.57
C SER A 3 -60.51 24.08 -25.17
N LYS A 4 -60.01 23.40 -26.20
CA LYS A 4 -59.13 22.23 -26.18
C LYS A 4 -57.84 22.48 -25.38
N VAL A 5 -57.54 21.57 -24.46
CA VAL A 5 -56.18 21.35 -23.92
C VAL A 5 -55.39 20.56 -24.97
N GLY A 6 -54.26 21.10 -25.43
CA GLY A 6 -53.42 20.49 -26.47
C GLY A 6 -52.74 19.18 -26.03
N PRO A 7 -52.55 18.19 -26.92
CA PRO A 7 -51.89 16.94 -26.58
C PRO A 7 -50.37 17.09 -26.78
N GLY A 8 -49.66 17.55 -25.74
CA GLY A 8 -48.21 17.80 -25.83
C GLY A 8 -47.32 17.01 -24.85
N LEU A 9 -47.90 16.22 -23.93
CA LEU A 9 -47.15 15.56 -22.85
C LEU A 9 -47.50 14.08 -22.64
N ARG A 10 -47.73 13.36 -23.74
CA ARG A 10 -47.82 11.88 -23.72
C ARG A 10 -46.74 11.31 -24.64
N GLY A 11 -45.50 11.29 -24.16
CA GLY A 11 -44.39 10.80 -24.97
C GLY A 11 -43.03 10.73 -24.29
N ILE A 12 -42.92 10.85 -22.97
CA ILE A 12 -41.70 10.37 -22.30
C ILE A 12 -41.88 8.86 -22.20
N SER A 13 -41.32 8.14 -23.16
CA SER A 13 -41.39 6.68 -23.20
C SER A 13 -40.90 6.11 -21.87
N ALA A 14 -41.57 5.05 -21.39
CA ALA A 14 -41.11 4.30 -20.22
C ALA A 14 -39.64 3.83 -20.37
N MET A 15 -39.13 3.75 -21.61
CA MET A 15 -37.72 3.52 -21.94
C MET A 15 -36.76 4.66 -21.54
N ALA A 16 -37.15 5.93 -21.66
CA ALA A 16 -36.32 7.06 -21.25
C ALA A 16 -36.21 7.15 -19.71
N LEU A 17 -37.32 6.88 -19.01
CA LEU A 17 -37.36 6.77 -17.54
C LEU A 17 -36.62 5.51 -17.05
N ALA A 18 -36.74 4.38 -17.75
CA ALA A 18 -35.97 3.16 -17.46
C ALA A 18 -34.46 3.37 -17.71
N GLY A 19 -34.08 4.11 -18.76
CA GLY A 19 -32.69 4.48 -19.04
C GLY A 19 -32.08 5.35 -17.92
N ILE A 20 -32.84 6.31 -17.39
CA ILE A 20 -32.42 7.14 -16.24
C ILE A 20 -32.28 6.30 -14.96
N PHE A 21 -33.17 5.32 -14.72
CA PHE A 21 -33.07 4.42 -13.58
C PHE A 21 -31.87 3.45 -13.67
N ILE A 22 -31.53 2.97 -14.87
CA ILE A 22 -30.37 2.09 -15.10
C ILE A 22 -29.05 2.84 -14.84
N ILE A 23 -28.98 4.14 -15.14
CA ILE A 23 -27.80 4.98 -14.88
C ILE A 23 -27.59 5.20 -13.36
N LEU A 24 -28.67 5.25 -12.56
CA LEU A 24 -28.61 5.51 -11.12
C LEU A 24 -28.16 4.30 -10.29
N SER A 25 -28.38 3.07 -10.77
CA SER A 25 -27.97 1.84 -10.06
C SER A 25 -26.48 1.47 -10.20
N GLY A 26 -25.73 2.12 -11.10
CA GLY A 26 -24.37 1.69 -11.49
C GLY A 26 -23.20 2.39 -10.82
N CYS A 27 -23.40 3.42 -9.99
CA CYS A 27 -22.31 4.29 -9.50
C CYS A 27 -21.87 3.98 -8.06
N ALA A 28 -21.65 2.71 -7.72
CA ALA A 28 -20.92 2.38 -6.51
C ALA A 28 -19.41 2.68 -6.71
N SER A 29 -18.76 3.33 -5.74
CA SER A 29 -17.32 3.55 -5.78
C SER A 29 -16.56 2.22 -5.69
N TYR A 30 -15.31 2.19 -6.14
CA TYR A 30 -14.45 1.01 -6.00
C TYR A 30 -14.36 0.54 -4.54
N SER A 31 -14.15 1.49 -3.61
CA SER A 31 -14.09 1.19 -2.18
C SER A 31 -15.41 0.63 -1.62
N GLN A 32 -16.55 0.88 -2.25
CA GLN A 32 -17.84 0.31 -1.88
C GLN A 32 -17.99 -1.13 -2.38
N SER A 33 -17.54 -1.44 -3.62
CA SER A 33 -17.59 -2.81 -4.16
C SER A 33 -16.65 -3.76 -3.41
N PHE A 34 -15.52 -3.24 -2.90
CA PHE A 34 -14.55 -4.03 -2.13
C PHE A 34 -15.01 -4.38 -0.70
N ARG A 35 -16.08 -3.77 -0.17
CA ARG A 35 -16.51 -3.94 1.24
C ARG A 35 -16.77 -5.38 1.66
N VAL A 36 -17.17 -6.26 0.74
CA VAL A 36 -17.43 -7.68 1.06
C VAL A 36 -16.12 -8.43 1.33
N VAL A 37 -15.09 -8.17 0.52
CA VAL A 37 -13.73 -8.71 0.73
C VAL A 37 -13.14 -8.14 2.02
N ASP A 38 -13.27 -6.81 2.19
CA ASP A 38 -12.79 -6.08 3.37
C ASP A 38 -13.34 -6.67 4.68
N ARG A 39 -14.66 -6.93 4.75
CA ARG A 39 -15.29 -7.53 5.94
C ARG A 39 -14.70 -8.90 6.31
N LYS A 40 -14.34 -9.72 5.31
CA LYS A 40 -13.70 -11.02 5.57
C LYS A 40 -12.29 -10.85 6.13
N LEU A 41 -11.52 -9.90 5.60
CA LEU A 41 -10.20 -9.55 6.14
C LEU A 41 -10.26 -8.97 7.55
N LEU A 42 -11.21 -8.09 7.86
CA LEU A 42 -11.35 -7.55 9.22
C LEU A 42 -11.69 -8.63 10.27
N ASN A 43 -12.19 -9.79 9.83
CA ASN A 43 -12.41 -10.99 10.66
C ASN A 43 -11.22 -11.97 10.64
N ASN A 44 -10.06 -11.56 10.13
CA ASN A 44 -8.85 -12.38 9.94
C ASN A 44 -9.08 -13.65 9.10
N ASP A 45 -9.94 -13.60 8.08
CA ASP A 45 -10.25 -14.72 7.17
C ASP A 45 -9.83 -14.40 5.71
N PRO A 46 -8.52 -14.50 5.39
CA PRO A 46 -8.02 -14.25 4.03
C PRO A 46 -8.48 -15.31 3.02
N ALA A 47 -8.83 -16.53 3.46
CA ALA A 47 -9.31 -17.58 2.58
C ALA A 47 -10.72 -17.26 2.06
N ALA A 48 -11.64 -16.85 2.94
CA ALA A 48 -12.95 -16.40 2.52
C ALA A 48 -12.89 -15.10 1.72
N ALA A 49 -11.97 -14.18 2.07
CA ALA A 49 -11.74 -12.96 1.30
C ALA A 49 -11.31 -13.28 -0.14
N LEU A 50 -10.39 -14.23 -0.33
CA LEU A 50 -9.95 -14.70 -1.65
C LEU A 50 -11.10 -15.30 -2.45
N SER A 51 -11.89 -16.20 -1.83
CA SER A 51 -13.04 -16.82 -2.50
C SER A 51 -14.08 -15.80 -2.97
N VAL A 52 -14.32 -14.75 -2.17
CA VAL A 52 -15.22 -13.66 -2.57
C VAL A 52 -14.62 -12.86 -3.72
N LEU A 53 -13.34 -12.48 -3.63
CA LEU A 53 -12.66 -11.68 -4.66
C LEU A 53 -12.69 -12.37 -6.03
N GLU A 54 -12.44 -13.68 -6.08
CA GLU A 54 -12.42 -14.46 -7.32
C GLU A 54 -13.80 -14.61 -7.99
N LYS A 55 -14.89 -14.51 -7.21
CA LYS A 55 -16.27 -14.59 -7.72
C LYS A 55 -16.82 -13.24 -8.21
N GLN A 56 -16.18 -12.13 -7.82
CA GLN A 56 -16.59 -10.81 -8.27
C GLN A 56 -16.25 -10.60 -9.74
N THR A 57 -17.11 -9.88 -10.47
CA THR A 57 -16.79 -9.40 -11.80
C THR A 57 -15.88 -8.18 -11.69
N HIS A 58 -14.79 -8.17 -12.46
CA HIS A 58 -13.80 -7.10 -12.44
C HIS A 58 -13.80 -6.37 -13.77
N SER A 59 -13.87 -5.04 -13.71
CA SER A 59 -13.71 -4.21 -14.90
C SER A 59 -12.28 -4.32 -15.43
N ASN A 60 -12.10 -4.26 -16.76
CA ASN A 60 -10.78 -4.21 -17.39
C ASN A 60 -9.93 -3.03 -16.85
N ARG A 61 -10.57 -1.96 -16.39
CA ARG A 61 -9.91 -0.77 -15.82
C ARG A 61 -9.32 -1.00 -14.44
N ASP A 62 -9.79 -2.04 -13.74
CA ASP A 62 -9.43 -2.32 -12.33
C ASP A 62 -8.60 -3.60 -12.20
N LEU A 63 -8.11 -4.17 -13.33
CA LEU A 63 -7.32 -5.40 -13.33
C LEU A 63 -6.03 -5.30 -12.51
N PHE A 64 -5.41 -4.10 -12.44
CA PHE A 64 -4.29 -3.84 -11.55
C PHE A 64 -4.67 -4.17 -10.10
N LEU A 65 -5.79 -3.62 -9.63
CA LEU A 65 -6.24 -3.81 -8.25
C LEU A 65 -6.67 -5.25 -8.01
N TYR A 66 -7.33 -5.89 -8.97
CA TYR A 66 -7.65 -7.31 -8.84
C TYR A 66 -6.39 -8.15 -8.61
N ALA A 67 -5.37 -7.98 -9.45
CA ALA A 67 -4.09 -8.69 -9.34
C ALA A 67 -3.38 -8.39 -8.01
N CYS A 68 -3.29 -7.12 -7.64
CA CYS A 68 -2.70 -6.65 -6.38
C CYS A 68 -3.40 -7.23 -5.14
N ASN A 69 -4.73 -7.13 -5.08
CA ASN A 69 -5.49 -7.64 -3.95
C ASN A 69 -5.38 -9.17 -3.85
N LYS A 70 -5.46 -9.86 -4.98
CA LYS A 70 -5.32 -11.31 -5.06
C LYS A 70 -3.93 -11.77 -4.60
N ALA A 71 -2.87 -11.07 -5.01
CA ALA A 71 -1.50 -11.35 -4.58
C ALA A 71 -1.38 -11.31 -3.05
N MET A 72 -1.82 -10.23 -2.40
CA MET A 72 -1.76 -10.12 -0.94
C MET A 72 -2.55 -11.20 -0.23
N LEU A 73 -3.73 -11.56 -0.74
CA LEU A 73 -4.54 -12.64 -0.16
C LEU A 73 -3.82 -14.00 -0.27
N LEU A 74 -3.18 -14.28 -1.42
CA LEU A 74 -2.37 -15.49 -1.60
C LEU A 74 -1.15 -15.48 -0.66
N ARG A 75 -0.48 -14.34 -0.51
CA ARG A 75 0.63 -14.16 0.44
C ARG A 75 0.19 -14.39 1.89
N MET A 76 -0.94 -13.85 2.31
CA MET A 76 -1.51 -14.07 3.66
C MET A 76 -1.82 -15.56 3.91
N LEU A 77 -2.07 -16.34 2.86
CA LEU A 77 -2.28 -17.79 2.90
C LEU A 77 -0.98 -18.61 2.75
N GLY A 78 0.19 -17.96 2.69
CA GLY A 78 1.49 -18.62 2.50
C GLY A 78 1.74 -19.13 1.07
N LYS A 79 0.88 -18.77 0.11
CA LYS A 79 1.00 -19.14 -1.31
C LYS A 79 1.88 -18.14 -2.05
N PHE A 80 3.16 -18.09 -1.67
CA PHE A 80 4.10 -17.05 -2.13
C PHE A 80 4.37 -17.11 -3.63
N LYS A 81 4.47 -18.31 -4.22
CA LYS A 81 4.70 -18.48 -5.66
C LYS A 81 3.52 -17.97 -6.49
N GLU A 82 2.30 -18.30 -6.08
CA GLU A 82 1.07 -17.83 -6.72
C GLU A 82 0.88 -16.33 -6.50
N SER A 83 1.24 -15.81 -5.32
CA SER A 83 1.27 -14.38 -5.07
C SER A 83 2.20 -13.66 -6.05
N ASN A 84 3.42 -14.16 -6.28
CA ASN A 84 4.36 -13.57 -7.24
C ASN A 84 3.80 -13.59 -8.67
N LYS A 85 3.11 -14.66 -9.07
CA LYS A 85 2.44 -14.72 -10.37
C LYS A 85 1.41 -13.61 -10.57
N GLU A 86 0.65 -13.25 -9.54
CA GLU A 86 -0.31 -12.14 -9.61
C GLU A 86 0.40 -10.77 -9.56
N ILE A 87 1.49 -10.63 -8.80
CA ILE A 87 2.33 -9.42 -8.80
C ILE A 87 2.90 -9.15 -10.20
N GLU A 88 3.40 -10.17 -10.90
CA GLU A 88 3.91 -10.02 -12.27
C GLU A 88 2.83 -9.55 -13.24
N LYS A 89 1.58 -10.00 -13.08
CA LYS A 89 0.46 -9.48 -13.88
C LYS A 89 0.21 -8.00 -13.59
N ALA A 90 0.26 -7.58 -12.32
CA ALA A 90 0.11 -6.18 -11.96
C ALA A 90 1.24 -5.32 -12.56
N LYS A 91 2.50 -5.78 -12.48
CA LYS A 91 3.67 -5.11 -13.09
C LYS A 91 3.53 -4.99 -14.61
N ALA A 92 3.06 -6.04 -15.30
CA ALA A 92 2.78 -5.99 -16.73
C ALA A 92 1.69 -4.97 -17.10
N ILE A 93 0.66 -4.79 -16.26
CA ILE A 93 -0.36 -3.74 -16.44
C ILE A 93 0.27 -2.35 -16.30
N VAL A 94 1.10 -2.15 -15.28
CA VAL A 94 1.84 -0.88 -15.09
C VAL A 94 2.68 -0.56 -16.33
N GLN A 95 3.47 -1.51 -16.81
CA GLN A 95 4.33 -1.33 -17.97
C GLN A 95 3.52 -0.99 -19.24
N LYS A 96 2.43 -1.73 -19.48
CA LYS A 96 1.57 -1.55 -20.67
C LYS A 96 0.91 -0.17 -20.71
N TYR A 97 0.42 0.32 -19.57
CA TYR A 97 -0.43 1.52 -19.52
C TYR A 97 0.32 2.79 -19.08
N SER A 98 1.53 2.69 -18.51
CA SER A 98 2.35 3.86 -18.19
C SER A 98 2.69 4.67 -19.45
N ALA A 99 3.12 4.02 -20.53
CA ALA A 99 3.46 4.69 -21.80
C ALA A 99 2.26 5.37 -22.50
N ILE A 100 1.05 4.83 -22.30
CA ILE A 100 -0.19 5.36 -22.89
C ILE A 100 -0.65 6.61 -22.12
N SER A 101 -0.44 6.65 -20.80
CA SER A 101 -0.87 7.76 -19.94
C SER A 101 -0.24 9.12 -20.29
N VAL A 102 0.96 9.10 -20.89
CA VAL A 102 1.69 10.29 -21.34
C VAL A 102 1.21 10.78 -22.71
N SER A 103 0.82 9.86 -23.60
CA SER A 103 0.52 10.13 -25.02
C SER A 103 -0.96 10.38 -25.33
N GLU A 104 -1.90 9.90 -24.50
CA GLU A 104 -3.35 9.95 -24.76
C GLU A 104 -4.08 11.06 -23.95
N GLN A 105 -3.43 12.22 -23.83
CA GLN A 105 -3.85 13.37 -23.01
C GLN A 105 -5.07 14.15 -23.55
N THR A 106 -5.93 13.63 -24.43
CA THR A 106 -6.94 14.47 -25.09
C THR A 106 -8.40 14.01 -24.98
N SER A 107 -8.69 12.72 -24.84
CA SER A 107 -10.09 12.23 -24.83
C SER A 107 -10.64 11.90 -23.44
N SER A 108 -9.82 11.35 -22.54
CA SER A 108 -10.24 10.90 -21.21
C SER A 108 -10.42 12.03 -20.17
N PHE A 109 -9.88 13.22 -20.42
CA PHE A 109 -10.03 14.36 -19.50
C PHE A 109 -11.46 14.88 -19.41
N ILE A 110 -12.31 14.62 -20.41
CA ILE A 110 -13.64 15.26 -20.49
C ILE A 110 -14.69 14.52 -19.63
N ILE A 111 -14.54 13.21 -19.40
CA ILE A 111 -15.57 12.39 -18.72
C ILE A 111 -15.42 12.45 -17.19
N ASN A 112 -14.36 11.84 -16.62
CA ASN A 112 -13.91 11.98 -15.23
C ASN A 112 -12.59 11.19 -15.01
N ASP A 113 -11.93 11.33 -13.86
CA ASP A 113 -10.66 10.64 -13.58
C ASP A 113 -10.79 9.11 -13.39
N ALA A 114 -11.97 8.61 -13.01
CA ALA A 114 -12.22 7.20 -12.74
C ALA A 114 -12.40 6.34 -14.02
N THR A 115 -12.45 6.95 -15.22
CA THR A 115 -12.62 6.18 -16.48
C THR A 115 -11.32 5.62 -17.05
N ARG A 116 -10.15 6.03 -16.55
CA ARG A 116 -8.84 5.53 -16.98
C ARG A 116 -8.54 4.15 -16.39
N THR A 117 -7.71 3.36 -17.06
CA THR A 117 -7.12 2.15 -16.44
C THR A 117 -6.30 2.58 -15.23
N TYR A 118 -6.58 1.99 -14.07
CA TYR A 118 -5.80 2.24 -12.86
C TYR A 118 -4.51 1.44 -12.92
N ILE A 119 -3.38 2.11 -12.70
CA ILE A 119 -2.03 1.51 -12.70
C ILE A 119 -1.33 1.62 -11.35
N GLY A 120 -2.07 1.99 -10.31
CA GLY A 120 -1.52 2.21 -8.98
C GLY A 120 -0.92 3.59 -8.74
N THR A 121 -0.86 3.96 -7.47
CA THR A 121 -0.03 5.08 -7.00
C THR A 121 1.46 4.72 -7.11
N PRO A 122 2.39 5.69 -7.04
CA PRO A 122 3.82 5.38 -6.93
C PRO A 122 4.14 4.40 -5.79
N ILE A 123 3.55 4.61 -4.60
CA ILE A 123 3.71 3.72 -3.44
C ILE A 123 3.26 2.30 -3.76
N GLU A 124 2.06 2.14 -4.33
CA GLU A 124 1.53 0.83 -4.69
C GLU A 124 2.45 0.10 -5.68
N GLN A 125 3.06 0.83 -6.62
CA GLN A 125 3.99 0.25 -7.60
C GLN A 125 5.32 -0.16 -6.97
N ILE A 126 5.85 0.60 -6.01
CA ILE A 126 7.03 0.19 -5.24
C ILE A 126 6.70 -1.04 -4.38
N MET A 127 5.53 -1.06 -3.74
CA MET A 127 5.07 -2.16 -2.90
C MET A 127 4.92 -3.49 -3.66
N LEU A 128 4.65 -3.48 -4.98
CA LEU A 128 4.65 -4.70 -5.80
C LEU A 128 5.99 -5.45 -5.66
N ASN A 129 7.11 -4.75 -5.87
CA ASN A 129 8.43 -5.34 -5.82
C ASN A 129 8.84 -5.70 -4.38
N VAL A 130 8.48 -4.85 -3.40
CA VAL A 130 8.74 -5.13 -1.97
C VAL A 130 8.07 -6.44 -1.55
N TYR A 131 6.79 -6.63 -1.87
CA TYR A 131 6.09 -7.87 -1.51
C TYR A 131 6.53 -9.08 -2.32
N ALA A 132 6.95 -8.91 -3.57
CA ALA A 132 7.56 -9.98 -4.35
C ALA A 132 8.91 -10.42 -3.75
N ALA A 133 9.76 -9.46 -3.36
CA ALA A 133 11.03 -9.74 -2.67
C ALA A 133 10.78 -10.48 -1.35
N LEU A 134 9.82 -10.02 -0.54
CA LEU A 134 9.45 -10.71 0.71
C LEU A 134 8.88 -12.12 0.47
N ASN A 135 8.17 -12.35 -0.64
CA ASN A 135 7.72 -13.68 -1.03
C ASN A 135 8.92 -14.59 -1.35
N TYR A 136 9.87 -14.12 -2.16
CA TYR A 136 11.08 -14.86 -2.50
C TYR A 136 11.95 -15.16 -1.27
N LEU A 137 12.15 -14.19 -0.38
CA LEU A 137 12.87 -14.39 0.89
C LEU A 137 12.23 -15.50 1.76
N GLN A 138 10.89 -15.54 1.83
CA GLN A 138 10.18 -16.59 2.56
C GLN A 138 10.16 -17.96 1.85
N MET A 139 10.50 -17.98 0.56
CA MET A 139 10.78 -19.21 -0.20
C MET A 139 12.27 -19.59 -0.18
N ASN A 140 13.12 -18.85 0.55
CA ASN A 140 14.58 -19.02 0.59
C ASN A 140 15.23 -18.85 -0.80
N ASP A 141 14.68 -17.95 -1.62
CA ASP A 141 15.17 -17.59 -2.95
C ASP A 141 15.74 -16.16 -2.91
N LEU A 142 17.03 -16.04 -2.59
CA LEU A 142 17.69 -14.74 -2.47
C LEU A 142 17.90 -14.08 -3.83
N ASP A 143 18.12 -14.87 -4.89
CA ASP A 143 18.32 -14.35 -6.25
C ASP A 143 17.02 -13.75 -6.80
N GLY A 144 15.88 -14.43 -6.59
CA GLY A 144 14.56 -13.88 -6.92
C GLY A 144 14.30 -12.57 -6.16
N ALA A 145 14.61 -12.54 -4.85
CA ALA A 145 14.50 -11.31 -4.07
C ALA A 145 15.42 -10.21 -4.60
N ARG A 146 16.63 -10.58 -5.06
CA ARG A 146 17.62 -9.68 -5.66
C ARG A 146 17.11 -9.02 -6.94
N VAL A 147 16.42 -9.78 -7.78
CA VAL A 147 15.82 -9.26 -9.02
C VAL A 147 14.75 -8.22 -8.70
N GLU A 148 13.90 -8.48 -7.70
CA GLU A 148 12.81 -7.57 -7.36
C GLU A 148 13.29 -6.21 -6.84
N ILE A 149 14.33 -6.14 -5.98
CA ILE A 149 14.83 -4.81 -5.56
C ILE A 149 15.57 -4.08 -6.68
N LEU A 150 16.16 -4.79 -7.65
CA LEU A 150 16.73 -4.12 -8.83
C LEU A 150 15.63 -3.50 -9.71
N GLN A 151 14.51 -4.21 -9.87
CA GLN A 151 13.34 -3.70 -10.58
C GLN A 151 12.67 -2.54 -9.84
N GLU A 152 12.61 -2.61 -8.51
CA GLU A 152 12.16 -1.51 -7.65
C GLU A 152 13.01 -0.26 -7.89
N ASN A 153 14.34 -0.38 -7.82
CA ASN A 153 15.25 0.74 -8.05
C ASN A 153 15.15 1.34 -9.47
N LEU A 154 14.81 0.52 -10.47
CA LEU A 154 14.51 1.01 -11.83
C LEU A 154 13.20 1.80 -11.83
N ARG A 155 12.15 1.24 -11.23
CA ARG A 155 10.83 1.88 -11.19
C ARG A 155 10.84 3.18 -10.42
N LEU A 156 11.54 3.23 -9.29
CA LEU A 156 11.71 4.45 -8.51
C LEU A 156 12.38 5.55 -9.34
N ARG A 157 13.44 5.21 -10.10
CA ARG A 157 14.11 6.15 -11.01
C ARG A 157 13.18 6.69 -12.10
N GLU A 158 12.34 5.84 -12.69
CA GLU A 158 11.32 6.27 -13.65
C GLU A 158 10.32 7.24 -13.02
N LEU A 159 9.80 6.91 -11.84
CA LEU A 159 8.84 7.75 -11.11
C LEU A 159 9.42 9.11 -10.73
N MET A 160 10.72 9.18 -10.43
CA MET A 160 11.43 10.43 -10.13
C MET A 160 11.70 11.30 -11.37
N GLN A 161 11.79 10.72 -12.57
CA GLN A 161 11.94 11.53 -13.79
C GLN A 161 10.70 12.37 -14.05
N ASP A 162 9.52 11.81 -13.79
CA ASP A 162 8.23 12.47 -13.99
C ASP A 162 7.86 13.44 -12.85
N ASP A 163 8.41 13.22 -11.64
CA ASP A 163 8.11 14.00 -10.44
C ASP A 163 9.37 14.14 -9.55
N PRO A 164 10.35 15.00 -9.91
CA PRO A 164 11.62 15.11 -9.18
C PRO A 164 11.46 15.57 -7.73
N ASP A 165 10.43 16.38 -7.47
CA ASP A 165 10.10 16.91 -6.15
C ASP A 165 9.22 15.94 -5.34
N SER A 166 9.00 14.72 -5.84
CA SER A 166 8.13 13.78 -5.16
C SER A 166 8.61 13.52 -3.73
N PRO A 167 7.71 13.59 -2.73
CA PRO A 167 8.02 13.21 -1.35
C PRO A 167 8.46 11.75 -1.17
N LEU A 168 8.40 10.99 -2.28
CA LEU A 168 8.64 9.57 -2.50
C LEU A 168 10.01 9.26 -3.10
N SER A 169 10.91 10.26 -3.23
CA SER A 169 12.18 10.13 -3.96
C SER A 169 13.01 8.88 -3.59
N VAL A 170 12.86 8.37 -2.36
CA VAL A 170 13.41 7.07 -1.94
C VAL A 170 12.46 6.44 -0.90
N ASP A 171 12.00 5.22 -1.14
CA ASP A 171 11.24 4.45 -0.15
C ASP A 171 12.21 3.89 0.93
N PRO A 172 12.11 4.31 2.21
CA PRO A 172 13.09 3.94 3.23
C PRO A 172 13.09 2.44 3.52
N PHE A 173 11.91 1.81 3.52
CA PHE A 173 11.82 0.37 3.78
C PHE A 173 12.33 -0.45 2.61
N ALA A 174 12.06 -0.09 1.37
CA ALA A 174 12.57 -0.77 0.18
C ALA A 174 14.11 -0.77 0.16
N GLN A 175 14.74 0.38 0.45
CA GLN A 175 16.21 0.44 0.55
C GLN A 175 16.73 -0.34 1.76
N TYR A 176 16.00 -0.33 2.88
CA TYR A 176 16.39 -1.12 4.05
C TYR A 176 16.34 -2.62 3.73
N LEU A 177 15.29 -3.06 3.06
CA LEU A 177 15.11 -4.45 2.61
C LEU A 177 16.18 -4.84 1.58
N ALA A 178 16.50 -3.95 0.64
CA ALA A 178 17.62 -4.16 -0.30
C ALA A 178 18.94 -4.39 0.45
N GLY A 179 19.23 -3.58 1.47
CA GLY A 179 20.41 -3.79 2.32
C GLY A 179 20.41 -5.13 3.04
N ILE A 180 19.25 -5.59 3.53
CA ILE A 180 19.11 -6.92 4.16
C ILE A 180 19.41 -8.03 3.16
N ILE A 181 18.90 -7.92 1.92
CA ILE A 181 19.08 -8.90 0.85
C ILE A 181 20.55 -8.95 0.42
N TYR A 182 21.17 -7.81 0.13
CA TYR A 182 22.59 -7.75 -0.23
C TYR A 182 23.49 -8.28 0.90
N GLU A 183 23.17 -7.98 2.16
CA GLU A 183 23.89 -8.53 3.30
C GLU A 183 23.77 -10.07 3.35
N ASP A 184 22.60 -10.63 3.01
CA ASP A 184 22.39 -12.09 3.00
C ASP A 184 23.12 -12.78 1.85
N LEU A 185 23.26 -12.09 0.71
CA LEU A 185 24.04 -12.53 -0.45
C LEU A 185 25.55 -12.39 -0.26
N GLY A 186 26.00 -11.72 0.80
CA GLY A 186 27.40 -11.39 1.01
C GLY A 186 27.93 -10.25 0.15
N GLU A 187 27.05 -9.48 -0.49
CA GLU A 187 27.35 -8.28 -1.28
C GLU A 187 27.56 -7.08 -0.32
N TRP A 188 28.61 -7.12 0.50
CA TRP A 188 28.80 -6.20 1.64
C TRP A 188 28.83 -4.71 1.26
N SER A 189 29.47 -4.37 0.14
CA SER A 189 29.53 -2.99 -0.36
C SER A 189 28.17 -2.48 -0.79
N ASP A 190 27.40 -3.29 -1.53
CA ASP A 190 26.04 -2.96 -1.96
C ASP A 190 25.08 -2.87 -0.76
N ALA A 191 25.23 -3.77 0.21
CA ALA A 191 24.51 -3.70 1.47
C ALA A 191 24.78 -2.38 2.21
N MET A 192 26.05 -1.97 2.31
CA MET A 192 26.43 -0.70 2.95
C MET A 192 25.83 0.50 2.22
N ILE A 193 25.85 0.50 0.88
CA ILE A 193 25.25 1.57 0.06
C ILE A 193 23.73 1.63 0.30
N ALA A 194 23.04 0.49 0.25
CA ALA A 194 21.60 0.41 0.46
C ALA A 194 21.21 0.84 1.88
N TYR A 195 21.96 0.44 2.91
CA TYR A 195 21.72 0.90 4.29
C TYR A 195 21.95 2.40 4.45
N ARG A 196 22.95 2.99 3.79
CA ARG A 196 23.16 4.45 3.79
C ARG A 196 21.98 5.18 3.14
N LYS A 197 21.53 4.71 1.97
CA LYS A 197 20.33 5.26 1.30
C LYS A 197 19.08 5.15 2.17
N ALA A 198 18.88 4.00 2.83
CA ALA A 198 17.79 3.82 3.77
C ALA A 198 17.87 4.84 4.91
N TYR A 199 19.06 5.03 5.49
CA TYR A 199 19.28 6.00 6.56
C TYR A 199 18.91 7.43 6.15
N GLU A 200 19.42 7.88 5.00
CA GLU A 200 19.11 9.19 4.43
C GLU A 200 17.61 9.35 4.15
N ALA A 201 16.98 8.30 3.61
CA ALA A 201 15.55 8.28 3.35
C ALA A 201 14.73 8.38 4.65
N TYR A 202 15.07 7.62 5.70
CA TYR A 202 14.42 7.74 7.01
C TYR A 202 14.64 9.11 7.64
N GLN A 203 15.81 9.75 7.48
CA GLN A 203 16.03 11.12 7.98
C GLN A 203 15.08 12.12 7.31
N LYS A 204 14.98 12.07 5.97
CA LYS A 204 14.06 12.92 5.20
C LYS A 204 12.60 12.64 5.57
N HIS A 205 12.24 11.36 5.69
CA HIS A 205 10.88 10.91 5.98
C HIS A 205 10.48 11.15 7.44
N ASN A 206 11.40 11.15 8.39
CA ASN A 206 11.10 11.49 9.78
C ASN A 206 10.62 12.95 9.89
N ALA A 207 11.26 13.87 9.15
CA ALA A 207 10.86 15.28 9.12
C ALA A 207 9.47 15.50 8.50
N LEU A 208 9.07 14.67 7.53
CA LEU A 208 7.81 14.79 6.80
C LEU A 208 6.65 13.98 7.43
N TYR A 209 6.94 12.78 7.94
CA TYR A 209 5.95 11.75 8.29
C TYR A 209 6.08 11.21 9.72
N GLY A 210 7.13 11.60 10.47
CA GLY A 210 7.35 11.16 11.85
C GLY A 210 7.74 9.69 12.01
N ILE A 211 8.28 9.05 10.96
CA ILE A 211 8.83 7.69 11.05
C ILE A 211 10.25 7.75 11.60
N ALA A 212 10.46 7.19 12.79
CA ALA A 212 11.79 7.11 13.39
C ALA A 212 12.70 6.15 12.61
N ILE A 213 14.01 6.45 12.61
CA ILE A 213 15.03 5.54 12.07
C ILE A 213 15.02 4.24 12.90
N PRO A 214 14.79 3.06 12.28
CA PRO A 214 14.77 1.79 13.01
C PRO A 214 16.09 1.51 13.73
N GLN A 215 16.04 1.03 14.97
CA GLN A 215 17.25 0.72 15.74
C GLN A 215 18.07 -0.39 15.05
N GLN A 216 17.39 -1.35 14.41
CA GLN A 216 18.06 -2.41 13.66
C GLN A 216 18.84 -1.87 12.46
N LEU A 217 18.38 -0.78 11.81
CA LEU A 217 19.12 -0.13 10.73
C LEU A 217 20.40 0.53 11.26
N LYS A 218 20.33 1.21 12.40
CA LYS A 218 21.52 1.79 13.06
C LYS A 218 22.57 0.72 13.37
N HIS A 219 22.14 -0.45 13.84
CA HIS A 219 23.03 -1.59 14.07
C HIS A 219 23.65 -2.09 12.76
N SER A 220 22.85 -2.20 11.70
CA SER A 220 23.33 -2.62 10.37
C SER A 220 24.37 -1.66 9.80
N LEU A 221 24.19 -0.35 9.95
CA LEU A 221 25.15 0.67 9.50
C LEU A 221 26.52 0.51 10.19
N ILE A 222 26.53 0.40 11.52
CA ILE A 222 27.77 0.21 12.29
C ILE A 222 28.44 -1.12 11.91
N GLN A 223 27.66 -2.21 11.82
CA GLN A 223 28.19 -3.54 11.49
C GLN A 223 28.74 -3.60 10.07
N MET A 224 28.03 -3.04 9.08
CA MET A 224 28.47 -3.05 7.70
C MET A 224 29.66 -2.12 7.49
N ALA A 225 29.69 -0.93 8.09
CA ALA A 225 30.85 -0.05 8.02
C ALA A 225 32.12 -0.73 8.58
N ASP A 226 32.03 -1.46 9.70
CA ASP A 226 33.14 -2.29 10.22
C ASP A 226 33.52 -3.39 9.23
N LYS A 227 32.52 -4.07 8.64
CA LYS A 227 32.70 -5.20 7.72
C LYS A 227 33.41 -4.81 6.42
N VAL A 228 33.07 -3.64 5.86
CA VAL A 228 33.68 -3.12 4.63
C VAL A 228 34.95 -2.28 4.88
N GLY A 229 35.34 -2.06 6.15
CA GLY A 229 36.57 -1.34 6.51
C GLY A 229 36.45 0.19 6.57
N LEU A 230 35.24 0.75 6.54
CA LEU A 230 34.97 2.19 6.61
C LEU A 230 35.03 2.69 8.07
N THR A 231 36.23 2.77 8.62
CA THR A 231 36.45 3.04 10.06
C THR A 231 35.93 4.41 10.50
N ASP A 232 36.16 5.46 9.73
CA ASP A 232 35.72 6.83 10.07
C ASP A 232 34.20 6.94 10.08
N GLU A 233 33.55 6.31 9.09
CA GLU A 233 32.09 6.27 8.98
C GLU A 233 31.48 5.43 10.11
N ARG A 234 32.10 4.29 10.47
CA ARG A 234 31.71 3.51 11.65
C ARG A 234 31.75 4.38 12.92
N GLN A 235 32.87 5.08 13.16
CA GLN A 235 33.03 5.93 14.35
C GLN A 235 32.00 7.09 14.37
N LYS A 236 31.70 7.66 13.20
CA LYS A 236 30.64 8.66 13.05
C LYS A 236 29.30 8.08 13.51
N TYR A 237 28.90 6.91 13.00
CA TYR A 237 27.64 6.27 13.39
C TYR A 237 27.61 5.85 14.87
N GLU A 238 28.72 5.33 15.41
CA GLU A 238 28.83 4.98 16.84
C GLU A 238 28.56 6.21 17.72
N LYS A 239 29.13 7.36 17.37
CA LYS A 239 28.92 8.64 18.07
C LYS A 239 27.49 9.18 17.87
N GLU A 240 27.01 9.19 16.63
CA GLU A 240 25.69 9.75 16.26
C GLU A 240 24.54 8.97 16.89
N PHE A 241 24.68 7.64 16.98
CA PHE A 241 23.64 6.77 17.55
C PHE A 241 23.81 6.49 19.03
N ASN A 242 24.94 6.90 19.63
CA ASN A 242 25.33 6.55 20.98
C ASN A 242 25.31 5.01 21.19
N LEU A 243 25.93 4.29 20.27
CA LEU A 243 26.00 2.83 20.22
C LEU A 243 27.45 2.40 19.95
N GLN A 244 27.88 1.28 20.53
CA GLN A 244 29.24 0.76 20.31
C GLN A 244 29.19 -0.55 19.53
N ARG A 245 30.13 -0.79 18.62
CA ARG A 245 30.23 -2.08 17.91
C ARG A 245 30.30 -3.29 18.87
N ALA A 246 30.84 -3.07 20.07
CA ALA A 246 31.00 -4.09 21.10
C ALA A 246 29.65 -4.61 21.61
N ASP A 247 28.61 -3.77 21.60
CA ASP A 247 27.25 -4.12 22.04
C ASP A 247 26.64 -5.24 21.18
N PHE A 248 27.16 -5.39 19.95
CA PHE A 248 26.65 -6.34 18.96
C PHE A 248 27.53 -7.58 18.79
N ARG A 249 28.78 -7.56 19.25
CA ARG A 249 29.74 -8.67 19.14
C ARG A 249 29.56 -9.68 20.27
N LYS A 250 28.39 -10.33 20.36
CA LYS A 250 28.35 -11.67 20.96
C LYS A 250 28.84 -12.66 19.91
N LYS A 251 30.15 -12.98 19.94
CA LYS A 251 30.76 -14.07 19.16
C LYS A 251 30.15 -15.41 19.60
N ASN A 252 28.97 -15.73 19.09
CA ASN A 252 28.51 -17.11 19.05
C ASN A 252 28.76 -17.62 17.63
N PRO A 253 29.77 -18.50 17.41
CA PRO A 253 30.11 -19.02 16.08
C PRO A 253 29.04 -19.96 15.48
N ASN A 254 27.84 -19.99 16.06
CA ASN A 254 26.71 -20.83 15.66
C ASN A 254 25.38 -20.06 15.72
N THR A 255 25.37 -18.78 15.32
CA THR A 255 24.16 -17.97 15.26
C THR A 255 23.53 -18.01 13.87
N SER A 256 22.20 -17.99 13.87
CA SER A 256 21.31 -17.65 12.76
C SER A 256 20.66 -16.31 13.09
N GLU A 257 20.11 -15.66 12.09
CA GLU A 257 19.32 -14.43 12.27
C GLU A 257 17.88 -14.67 11.79
N LEU A 258 16.91 -14.27 12.60
CA LEU A 258 15.51 -14.25 12.25
C LEU A 258 15.12 -12.83 11.87
N VAL A 259 14.60 -12.65 10.66
CA VAL A 259 13.97 -11.41 10.20
C VAL A 259 12.46 -11.63 10.25
N PHE A 260 11.80 -10.94 11.18
CA PHE A 260 10.36 -11.01 11.36
C PHE A 260 9.67 -9.76 10.83
N ILE A 261 8.78 -9.94 9.85
CA ILE A 261 7.98 -8.87 9.24
C ILE A 261 6.54 -8.95 9.73
N PHE A 262 6.08 -7.90 10.40
CA PHE A 262 4.72 -7.77 10.87
C PHE A 262 3.96 -6.73 10.05
N ASN A 263 2.93 -7.19 9.32
CA ASN A 263 2.06 -6.35 8.51
C ASN A 263 0.83 -6.02 9.35
N ASN A 264 0.66 -4.74 9.71
CA ASN A 264 -0.34 -4.31 10.66
C ASN A 264 -1.44 -3.48 10.00
N GLY A 265 -2.69 -3.85 10.25
CA GLY A 265 -3.87 -3.18 9.74
C GLY A 265 -4.04 -3.36 8.22
N LEU A 266 -4.83 -2.47 7.64
CA LEU A 266 -5.08 -2.38 6.22
C LEU A 266 -4.93 -0.91 5.77
N ALA A 267 -4.51 -0.72 4.53
CA ALA A 267 -4.30 0.58 3.90
C ALA A 267 -5.52 1.52 4.01
N PRO A 268 -5.30 2.84 4.00
CA PRO A 268 -6.38 3.82 4.12
C PRO A 268 -7.36 3.70 2.94
N ILE A 269 -8.61 4.10 3.17
CA ILE A 269 -9.64 4.02 2.13
C ILE A 269 -9.69 5.33 1.38
N LYS A 270 -9.51 5.30 0.05
CA LYS A 270 -9.74 6.47 -0.77
C LYS A 270 -11.24 6.72 -0.96
N ARG A 271 -11.67 7.95 -0.67
CA ARG A 271 -13.05 8.43 -0.70
C ARG A 271 -13.15 9.67 -1.59
N GLU A 272 -14.38 10.01 -1.95
CA GLU A 272 -14.73 11.22 -2.68
C GLU A 272 -15.33 12.24 -1.70
N SER A 273 -14.90 13.50 -1.82
CA SER A 273 -15.59 14.68 -1.28
C SER A 273 -16.03 15.54 -2.45
N SER A 274 -17.28 15.99 -2.45
CA SER A 274 -17.82 16.77 -3.57
C SER A 274 -18.46 18.06 -3.09
N VAL A 275 -18.18 19.13 -3.82
CA VAL A 275 -18.87 20.41 -3.71
C VAL A 275 -19.86 20.51 -4.87
N GLN A 276 -21.10 20.91 -4.56
CA GLN A 276 -22.15 21.15 -5.55
C GLN A 276 -22.62 22.59 -5.41
N ILE A 277 -22.56 23.35 -6.51
CA ILE A 277 -22.93 24.75 -6.56
C ILE A 277 -24.01 24.89 -7.63
N MET A 278 -25.09 25.58 -7.31
CA MET A 278 -26.10 25.97 -8.29
C MET A 278 -25.82 27.40 -8.71
N GLU A 279 -25.65 27.62 -10.01
CA GLU A 279 -25.44 28.96 -10.56
C GLU A 279 -26.76 29.74 -10.50
N PRO A 280 -26.83 30.88 -9.78
CA PRO A 280 -28.10 31.57 -9.54
C PRO A 280 -28.80 32.09 -10.80
N GLN A 281 -28.03 32.48 -11.82
CA GLN A 281 -28.58 33.09 -13.03
C GLN A 281 -29.17 32.07 -14.02
N SER A 282 -28.54 30.90 -14.15
CA SER A 282 -28.94 29.88 -15.13
C SER A 282 -29.67 28.68 -14.49
N GLY A 283 -29.61 28.53 -13.17
CA GLY A 283 -30.08 27.34 -12.46
C GLY A 283 -29.22 26.09 -12.73
N ARG A 284 -28.09 26.22 -13.45
CA ARG A 284 -27.22 25.09 -13.78
C ARG A 284 -26.47 24.61 -12.54
N MET A 285 -26.34 23.30 -12.41
CA MET A 285 -25.57 22.67 -11.35
C MET A 285 -24.12 22.45 -11.80
N ILE A 286 -23.18 22.80 -10.92
CA ILE A 286 -21.76 22.54 -11.08
C ILE A 286 -21.35 21.60 -9.94
N ARG A 287 -20.76 20.45 -10.28
CA ARG A 287 -20.20 19.52 -9.30
C ARG A 287 -18.69 19.44 -9.50
N ILE A 288 -17.96 19.52 -8.40
CA ILE A 288 -16.51 19.28 -8.35
C ILE A 288 -16.29 18.17 -7.33
N SER A 289 -15.66 17.08 -7.74
CA SER A 289 -15.39 15.91 -6.90
C SER A 289 -13.88 15.73 -6.72
N LEU A 290 -13.40 15.73 -5.47
CA LEU A 290 -12.00 15.57 -5.13
C LEU A 290 -11.77 14.33 -4.23
N PRO A 291 -10.67 13.59 -4.42
CA PRO A 291 -10.35 12.44 -3.59
C PRO A 291 -9.75 12.85 -2.25
N TYR A 292 -9.96 12.02 -1.21
CA TYR A 292 -9.22 12.08 0.05
C TYR A 292 -9.05 10.67 0.62
N TYR A 293 -8.08 10.47 1.51
CA TYR A 293 -7.88 9.21 2.21
C TYR A 293 -8.46 9.25 3.61
N GLU A 294 -9.21 8.20 3.96
CA GLU A 294 -9.76 7.93 5.29
C GLU A 294 -8.85 6.89 5.99
N LYS A 295 -8.13 7.31 7.05
CA LYS A 295 -7.28 6.40 7.81
C LYS A 295 -8.09 5.31 8.50
N ARG A 296 -7.65 4.05 8.37
CA ARG A 296 -8.19 2.94 9.16
C ARG A 296 -7.48 2.90 10.51
N LYS A 297 -8.25 2.85 11.61
CA LYS A 297 -7.67 2.72 12.95
C LYS A 297 -7.11 1.32 13.14
N THR A 298 -5.89 1.20 13.66
CA THR A 298 -5.36 -0.05 14.20
C THR A 298 -5.33 0.01 15.73
N THR A 299 -5.69 -1.10 16.38
CA THR A 299 -5.58 -1.24 17.84
C THR A 299 -4.22 -1.81 18.27
N VAL A 300 -3.47 -2.38 17.33
CA VAL A 300 -2.14 -2.94 17.57
C VAL A 300 -1.11 -1.84 17.39
N ALA A 301 -0.31 -1.59 18.42
CA ALA A 301 0.84 -0.69 18.37
C ALA A 301 2.11 -1.42 17.93
N ARG A 302 2.31 -2.66 18.38
CA ARG A 302 3.49 -3.48 18.05
C ARG A 302 3.23 -4.97 18.22
N ALA A 303 4.06 -5.78 17.59
CA ALA A 303 4.14 -7.21 17.83
C ALA A 303 5.37 -7.56 18.67
N ARG A 304 5.24 -8.61 19.47
CA ARG A 304 6.34 -9.21 20.22
C ARG A 304 6.43 -10.68 19.84
N LEU A 305 7.59 -11.07 19.33
CA LEU A 305 7.89 -12.44 18.95
C LEU A 305 8.68 -13.12 20.07
N TYR A 306 8.23 -14.33 20.41
CA TYR A 306 8.89 -15.21 21.36
C TYR A 306 9.39 -16.45 20.65
N LEU A 307 10.66 -16.81 20.89
CA LEU A 307 11.23 -18.09 20.49
C LEU A 307 11.62 -18.88 21.72
N GLN A 308 11.02 -20.06 21.88
CA GLN A 308 11.35 -21.00 22.94
C GLN A 308 12.13 -22.17 22.34
N SER A 309 13.40 -22.34 22.74
CA SER A 309 14.21 -23.48 22.29
C SER A 309 13.55 -24.81 22.70
N THR A 310 13.53 -25.77 21.78
CA THR A 310 13.04 -27.14 22.06
C THR A 310 14.05 -27.98 22.84
N ARG A 311 15.31 -27.53 22.94
CA ARG A 311 16.34 -28.20 23.73
C ARG A 311 16.34 -27.66 25.16
N PRO A 312 16.32 -28.54 26.19
CA PRO A 312 16.48 -28.11 27.56
C PRO A 312 17.86 -27.45 27.74
N THR A 313 17.91 -26.26 28.33
CA THR A 313 19.16 -25.62 28.76
C THR A 313 19.18 -25.57 30.28
N LEU A 314 20.36 -25.76 30.89
CA LEU A 314 20.55 -25.86 32.35
C LEU A 314 19.99 -24.66 33.16
N ASN A 315 19.73 -23.52 32.54
CA ASN A 315 19.34 -22.27 33.22
C ASN A 315 17.97 -21.71 32.84
N ASN A 316 17.10 -22.46 32.16
CA ASN A 316 15.73 -22.04 31.76
C ASN A 316 15.65 -20.72 30.95
N LYS A 317 16.77 -20.13 30.53
CA LYS A 317 16.89 -18.92 29.68
C LYS A 317 16.75 -19.24 28.18
N SER A 318 15.92 -20.22 27.84
CA SER A 318 15.70 -20.69 26.46
C SER A 318 14.70 -19.82 25.68
N ARG A 319 14.20 -18.72 26.27
CA ARG A 319 13.21 -17.83 25.67
C ARG A 319 13.88 -16.56 25.15
N LEU A 320 13.92 -16.41 23.84
CA LEU A 320 14.32 -15.17 23.17
C LEU A 320 13.09 -14.33 22.87
N VAL A 321 13.24 -13.01 22.91
CA VAL A 321 12.17 -12.04 22.68
C VAL A 321 12.66 -10.99 21.69
N ALA A 322 11.81 -10.64 20.73
CA ALA A 322 12.05 -9.51 19.83
C ALA A 322 10.77 -8.70 19.71
N GLU A 323 10.86 -7.39 19.91
CA GLU A 323 9.75 -6.46 19.65
C GLU A 323 9.93 -5.84 18.27
N THR A 324 8.82 -5.63 17.57
CA THR A 324 8.83 -4.99 16.26
C THR A 324 8.90 -3.48 16.38
N GLU A 325 9.64 -2.88 15.45
CA GLU A 325 9.69 -1.44 15.24
C GLU A 325 9.03 -1.13 13.90
N LYS A 326 8.35 0.02 13.80
CA LYS A 326 7.76 0.46 12.54
C LYS A 326 8.88 0.78 11.56
N VAL A 327 8.84 0.14 10.40
CA VAL A 327 9.76 0.38 9.27
C VAL A 327 9.06 1.06 8.10
N GLU A 328 7.74 0.97 8.00
CA GLU A 328 6.98 1.67 6.96
C GLU A 328 5.62 2.14 7.46
N ASP A 329 5.17 3.34 7.06
CA ASP A 329 3.82 3.86 7.29
C ASP A 329 3.16 4.15 5.94
N ILE A 330 2.70 3.09 5.28
CA ILE A 330 2.02 3.13 3.98
C ILE A 330 0.84 4.10 4.02
N SER A 331 0.10 4.15 5.13
CA SER A 331 -1.06 5.03 5.26
C SER A 331 -0.68 6.50 5.16
N SER A 332 0.35 6.90 5.90
CA SER A 332 0.84 8.27 5.86
C SER A 332 1.48 8.60 4.51
N LEU A 333 2.24 7.67 3.91
CA LEU A 333 2.81 7.87 2.58
C LEU A 333 1.75 8.07 1.49
N GLU A 334 0.68 7.27 1.48
CA GLU A 334 -0.44 7.43 0.52
C GLU A 334 -1.14 8.79 0.68
N ILE A 335 -1.36 9.23 1.92
CA ILE A 335 -1.99 10.52 2.21
C ILE A 335 -1.13 11.68 1.71
N GLU A 336 0.17 11.65 1.97
CA GLU A 336 1.08 12.73 1.58
C GLU A 336 1.31 12.74 0.07
N THR A 337 1.39 11.57 -0.55
CA THR A 337 1.41 11.44 -2.02
C THR A 337 0.15 12.02 -2.67
N LEU A 338 -1.01 11.84 -2.05
CA LEU A 338 -2.25 12.44 -2.55
C LEU A 338 -2.25 13.97 -2.37
N LYS A 339 -1.76 14.46 -1.22
CA LYS A 339 -1.64 15.89 -0.93
C LYS A 339 -0.74 16.61 -1.93
N SER A 340 0.44 16.05 -2.25
CA SER A 340 1.35 16.66 -3.23
C SER A 340 0.72 16.79 -4.62
N LYS A 341 -0.16 15.85 -4.99
CA LYS A 341 -0.87 15.83 -6.28
C LYS A 341 -2.17 16.63 -6.29
N MET A 342 -2.61 17.15 -5.14
CA MET A 342 -3.95 17.73 -5.00
C MET A 342 -4.13 19.00 -5.85
N ALA A 343 -3.08 19.81 -6.02
CA ALA A 343 -3.14 21.01 -6.86
C ALA A 343 -3.49 20.67 -8.32
N VAL A 344 -2.79 19.69 -8.90
CA VAL A 344 -3.03 19.22 -10.27
C VAL A 344 -4.40 18.56 -10.38
N ILE A 345 -4.79 17.73 -9.41
CA ILE A 345 -6.11 17.08 -9.39
C ILE A 345 -7.23 18.13 -9.36
N THR A 346 -7.10 19.14 -8.50
CA THR A 346 -8.09 20.22 -8.35
C THR A 346 -8.18 21.06 -9.62
N ALA A 347 -7.05 21.46 -10.21
CA ALA A 347 -7.01 22.21 -11.46
C ALA A 347 -7.74 21.46 -12.59
N ARG A 348 -7.51 20.15 -12.71
CA ARG A 348 -8.21 19.32 -13.70
C ARG A 348 -9.72 19.21 -13.44
N ALA A 349 -10.13 19.03 -12.19
CA ALA A 349 -11.54 18.97 -11.83
C ALA A 349 -12.27 20.28 -12.13
N LEU A 350 -11.64 21.43 -11.87
CA LEU A 350 -12.16 22.75 -12.23
C LEU A 350 -12.24 22.94 -13.75
N ALA A 351 -11.20 22.58 -14.50
CA ALA A 351 -11.21 22.65 -15.96
C ALA A 351 -12.32 21.78 -16.57
N ARG A 352 -12.54 20.56 -16.04
CA ARG A 352 -13.66 19.69 -16.40
C ARG A 352 -15.01 20.35 -16.13
N ALA A 353 -15.17 20.94 -14.96
CA ALA A 353 -16.41 21.61 -14.58
C ALA A 353 -16.73 22.75 -15.57
N VAL A 354 -15.75 23.59 -15.92
CA VAL A 354 -15.89 24.66 -16.92
C VAL A 354 -16.24 24.09 -18.30
N ALA A 355 -15.55 23.03 -18.75
CA ALA A 355 -15.81 22.42 -20.05
C ALA A 355 -17.23 21.82 -20.13
N LYS A 356 -17.66 21.07 -19.10
CA LYS A 356 -19.02 20.50 -19.00
C LYS A 356 -20.08 21.59 -18.94
N HIS A 357 -19.80 22.69 -18.25
CA HIS A 357 -20.69 23.85 -18.22
C HIS A 357 -20.86 24.46 -19.61
N LYS A 358 -19.77 24.77 -20.31
CA LYS A 358 -19.82 25.28 -21.71
C LYS A 358 -20.55 24.34 -22.67
N LEU A 359 -20.41 23.02 -22.51
CA LEU A 359 -21.16 22.04 -23.30
C LEU A 359 -22.68 22.11 -23.04
N SER A 360 -23.08 22.31 -21.78
CA SER A 360 -24.48 22.54 -21.41
C SER A 360 -25.01 23.87 -21.96
N ASP A 361 -24.20 24.94 -21.93
CA ASP A 361 -24.56 26.25 -22.50
C ASP A 361 -24.87 26.13 -23.99
N LYS A 362 -23.93 25.56 -24.75
CA LYS A 362 -24.06 25.36 -26.20
C LYS A 362 -25.26 24.48 -26.57
N ALA A 363 -25.57 23.45 -25.78
CA ALA A 363 -26.76 22.64 -25.99
C ALA A 363 -28.05 23.42 -25.67
N GLY A 364 -28.00 24.29 -24.66
CA GLY A 364 -29.09 25.17 -24.26
C GLY A 364 -29.44 26.24 -25.31
N GLU A 365 -28.44 26.76 -26.04
CA GLU A 365 -28.65 27.69 -27.16
C GLU A 365 -29.49 27.08 -28.28
N GLN A 366 -29.39 25.76 -28.50
CA GLN A 366 -30.23 25.03 -29.46
C GLN A 366 -31.62 24.72 -28.88
N ASN A 367 -31.66 24.22 -27.64
CA ASN A 367 -32.88 23.88 -26.92
C ASN A 367 -32.61 23.88 -25.40
N GLY A 368 -33.35 24.68 -24.64
CA GLY A 368 -33.20 24.79 -23.18
C GLY A 368 -33.31 23.44 -22.44
N LEU A 369 -34.16 22.52 -22.91
CA LEU A 369 -34.27 21.17 -22.35
C LEU A 369 -33.02 20.33 -22.62
N ALA A 370 -32.41 20.48 -23.79
CA ALA A 370 -31.16 19.79 -24.13
C ALA A 370 -30.00 20.27 -23.22
N GLY A 371 -29.92 21.58 -22.97
CA GLY A 371 -28.97 22.15 -22.01
C GLY A 371 -29.09 21.56 -20.60
N LEU A 372 -30.32 21.44 -20.09
CA LEU A 372 -30.60 20.85 -18.78
C LEU A 372 -30.22 19.36 -18.70
N ILE A 373 -30.56 18.58 -19.74
CA ILE A 373 -30.20 17.15 -19.81
C ILE A 373 -28.67 16.98 -19.78
N VAL A 374 -27.93 17.77 -20.57
CA VAL A 374 -26.47 17.74 -20.59
C VAL A 374 -25.89 18.16 -19.23
N ASN A 375 -26.48 19.15 -18.56
CA ASN A 375 -26.04 19.57 -17.22
C ASN A 375 -26.19 18.44 -16.20
N ILE A 376 -27.38 17.82 -16.13
CA ILE A 376 -27.67 16.71 -15.22
C ILE A 376 -26.72 15.54 -15.49
N ALA A 377 -26.52 15.18 -16.76
CA ALA A 377 -25.58 14.13 -17.14
C ALA A 377 -24.14 14.46 -16.73
N GLY A 378 -23.70 15.72 -16.91
CA GLY A 378 -22.38 16.20 -16.49
C GLY A 378 -22.15 16.08 -14.99
N VAL A 379 -23.16 16.42 -14.17
CA VAL A 379 -23.12 16.30 -12.71
C VAL A 379 -23.10 14.85 -12.26
N LEU A 380 -23.95 13.99 -12.83
CA LEU A 380 -24.02 12.56 -12.48
C LEU A 380 -22.73 11.81 -12.82
N THR A 381 -22.03 12.26 -13.86
CA THR A 381 -20.77 11.64 -14.34
C THR A 381 -19.52 12.20 -13.68
N GLU A 382 -19.58 13.30 -12.90
CA GLU A 382 -18.40 13.84 -12.22
C GLU A 382 -18.05 13.06 -10.95
N ARG A 383 -16.97 12.28 -11.02
CA ARG A 383 -16.47 11.44 -9.93
C ARG A 383 -14.95 11.59 -9.75
N ALA A 384 -14.51 11.60 -8.50
CA ALA A 384 -13.11 11.46 -8.14
C ALA A 384 -12.67 10.00 -8.26
N ASP A 385 -11.39 9.79 -8.58
CA ASP A 385 -10.82 8.45 -8.55
C ASP A 385 -10.60 7.97 -7.10
N THR A 386 -11.45 7.05 -6.67
CA THR A 386 -11.44 6.43 -5.32
C THR A 386 -10.76 5.05 -5.29
N ARG A 387 -10.08 4.68 -6.38
CA ARG A 387 -9.34 3.41 -6.46
C ARG A 387 -8.06 3.47 -5.62
N SER A 388 -7.77 2.35 -4.95
CA SER A 388 -6.60 2.12 -4.10
C SER A 388 -6.47 0.62 -3.78
N TRP A 389 -5.27 0.16 -3.50
CA TRP A 389 -4.93 -1.22 -3.14
C TRP A 389 -5.22 -1.46 -1.65
N LEU A 390 -6.45 -1.92 -1.38
CA LEU A 390 -7.01 -1.98 -0.02
C LEU A 390 -6.50 -3.14 0.85
N THR A 391 -5.81 -4.14 0.28
CA THR A 391 -5.21 -5.25 1.06
C THR A 391 -3.76 -5.03 1.47
N LEU A 392 -3.12 -3.94 1.04
CA LEU A 392 -1.86 -3.52 1.65
C LEU A 392 -2.07 -3.27 3.15
N PRO A 393 -1.07 -3.46 4.01
CA PRO A 393 -1.20 -3.10 5.40
C PRO A 393 -1.21 -1.58 5.59
N ALA A 394 -1.66 -1.14 6.76
CA ALA A 394 -1.58 0.27 7.13
C ALA A 394 -0.12 0.70 7.35
N GLU A 395 0.68 -0.22 7.91
CA GLU A 395 2.09 -0.05 8.24
C GLU A 395 2.81 -1.41 8.23
N ILE A 396 4.12 -1.37 8.02
CA ILE A 396 5.00 -2.53 8.14
C ILE A 396 5.89 -2.32 9.35
N GLN A 397 6.02 -3.36 10.18
CA GLN A 397 6.95 -3.39 11.28
C GLN A 397 7.94 -4.55 11.10
N SER A 398 9.13 -4.41 11.66
CA SER A 398 10.18 -5.42 11.57
C SER A 398 10.84 -5.65 12.92
N ALA A 399 11.26 -6.89 13.16
CA ALA A 399 12.18 -7.24 14.24
C ALA A 399 13.27 -8.15 13.70
N ARG A 400 14.52 -7.90 14.09
CA ARG A 400 15.67 -8.77 13.79
C ARG A 400 16.19 -9.39 15.08
N LEU A 401 16.36 -10.71 15.09
CA LEU A 401 16.79 -11.46 16.27
C LEU A 401 17.91 -12.44 15.91
N LYS A 402 19.09 -12.25 16.49
CA LYS A 402 20.18 -13.25 16.41
C LYS A 402 19.94 -14.33 17.46
N ALA A 403 19.94 -15.59 17.04
CA ALA A 403 19.67 -16.75 17.89
C ALA A 403 20.62 -17.91 17.53
N PRO A 404 20.99 -18.78 18.49
CA PRO A 404 21.72 -20.00 18.15
C PRO A 404 20.95 -20.86 17.13
N ALA A 405 21.67 -21.52 16.21
CA ALA A 405 21.06 -22.49 15.31
C ALA A 405 20.34 -23.59 16.12
N GLY A 406 19.12 -23.96 15.71
CA GLY A 406 18.27 -24.84 16.51
C GLY A 406 16.81 -24.81 16.09
N THR A 407 15.99 -25.63 16.77
CA THR A 407 14.54 -25.63 16.59
C THR A 407 13.87 -24.88 17.73
N TYR A 408 12.93 -24.02 17.39
CA TYR A 408 12.22 -23.16 18.32
C TYR A 408 10.71 -23.27 18.12
N HIS A 409 9.97 -23.22 19.22
CA HIS A 409 8.55 -22.89 19.17
C HIS A 409 8.39 -21.37 19.12
N ALA A 410 7.81 -20.87 18.05
CA ALA A 410 7.57 -19.45 17.84
C ALA A 410 6.16 -19.06 18.25
N ARG A 411 6.00 -17.95 18.97
CA ARG A 411 4.72 -17.39 19.39
C ARG A 411 4.74 -15.88 19.24
N ILE A 412 3.65 -15.31 18.75
CA ILE A 412 3.46 -13.87 18.64
C ILE A 412 2.47 -13.38 19.70
N GLU A 413 2.75 -12.21 20.27
CA GLU A 413 1.82 -11.37 21.01
C GLU A 413 1.64 -10.05 20.26
N LEU A 414 0.41 -9.57 20.14
CA LEU A 414 0.11 -8.23 19.65
C LEU A 414 -0.25 -7.35 20.84
N LEU A 415 0.33 -6.15 20.87
CA LEU A 415 0.26 -5.24 22.00
C LEU A 415 -0.41 -3.94 21.58
N ASP A 416 -1.27 -3.38 22.43
CA ASP A 416 -1.78 -2.01 22.25
C ASP A 416 -0.76 -0.95 22.72
N THR A 417 -1.12 0.33 22.60
CA THR A 417 -0.25 1.45 23.03
C THR A 417 0.03 1.48 24.54
N ARG A 418 -0.77 0.76 25.34
CA ARG A 418 -0.63 0.62 26.80
C ARG A 418 0.07 -0.68 27.20
N ASN A 419 0.66 -1.41 26.25
CA ASN A 419 1.29 -2.72 26.44
C ASN A 419 0.33 -3.86 26.85
N ASN A 420 -0.98 -3.70 26.66
CA ASN A 420 -1.91 -4.79 26.88
C ASN A 420 -1.83 -5.79 25.73
N ILE A 421 -1.86 -7.09 26.05
CA ILE A 421 -1.92 -8.16 25.05
C ILE A 421 -3.35 -8.21 24.51
N ILE A 422 -3.50 -7.87 23.22
CA ILE A 422 -4.80 -7.90 22.52
C ILE A 422 -5.01 -9.19 21.73
N PHE A 423 -3.93 -9.89 21.41
CA PHE A 423 -3.96 -11.15 20.69
C PHE A 423 -2.68 -11.94 20.94
N GLN A 424 -2.77 -13.27 20.95
CA GLN A 424 -1.62 -14.15 20.96
C GLN A 424 -1.86 -15.37 20.08
N ARG A 425 -0.82 -15.86 19.41
CA ARG A 425 -0.91 -17.05 18.56
C ARG A 425 0.42 -17.80 18.48
N SER A 426 0.33 -19.13 18.55
CA SER A 426 1.46 -20.00 18.19
C SER A 426 1.67 -19.97 16.69
N LEU A 427 2.91 -19.73 16.26
CA LEU A 427 3.35 -19.78 14.86
C LEU A 427 3.97 -21.15 14.52
N GLY A 428 3.96 -22.10 15.46
CA GLY A 428 4.49 -23.44 15.26
C GLY A 428 6.00 -23.55 15.50
N LYS A 429 6.60 -24.60 14.95
CA LYS A 429 8.04 -24.85 15.04
C LYS A 429 8.76 -24.18 13.88
N ILE A 430 9.84 -23.45 14.18
CA ILE A 430 10.78 -22.92 13.19
C ILE A 430 12.16 -23.53 13.39
N LYS A 431 12.91 -23.69 12.29
CA LYS A 431 14.27 -24.22 12.30
C LYS A 431 15.22 -23.13 11.84
N LEU A 432 16.08 -22.69 12.74
CA LEU A 432 17.13 -21.72 12.46
C LEU A 432 18.41 -22.46 12.09
N VAL A 433 18.98 -22.11 10.93
CA VAL A 433 20.19 -22.74 10.37
C VAL A 433 21.36 -21.78 10.52
N LYS A 434 22.52 -22.32 10.90
CA LYS A 434 23.74 -21.54 11.12
C LYS A 434 24.06 -20.68 9.90
N GLU A 435 24.43 -19.43 10.13
CA GLU A 435 24.87 -18.48 9.09
C GLU A 435 23.82 -18.18 8.00
N HIS A 436 22.57 -18.60 8.18
CA HIS A 436 21.47 -18.28 7.28
C HIS A 436 20.45 -17.40 8.01
N LYS A 437 19.88 -16.44 7.29
CA LYS A 437 18.71 -15.70 7.75
C LYS A 437 17.45 -16.54 7.54
N TYR A 438 16.54 -16.51 8.51
CA TYR A 438 15.20 -17.07 8.38
C TYR A 438 14.21 -15.91 8.28
N TYR A 439 13.34 -15.93 7.28
CA TYR A 439 12.33 -14.90 7.07
C TYR A 439 10.97 -15.40 7.51
N LEU A 440 10.35 -14.68 8.44
CA LEU A 440 9.02 -14.98 8.96
C LEU A 440 8.13 -13.76 8.78
N SER A 441 6.88 -13.95 8.39
CA SER A 441 5.92 -12.85 8.35
C SER A 441 4.59 -13.20 9.00
N PHE A 442 3.91 -12.17 9.51
CA PHE A 442 2.57 -12.28 10.06
C PHE A 442 1.74 -11.08 9.60
N HIS A 443 0.47 -11.32 9.26
CA HIS A 443 -0.48 -10.28 8.86
C HIS A 443 -1.60 -10.20 9.89
N TRP A 444 -1.86 -8.99 10.36
CA TRP A 444 -3.00 -8.70 11.22
C TRP A 444 -3.87 -7.64 10.57
N THR A 445 -5.12 -7.99 10.29
CA THR A 445 -6.04 -7.13 9.53
C THR A 445 -7.26 -6.70 10.36
N SER A 446 -7.41 -7.20 11.59
CA SER A 446 -8.60 -6.93 12.40
C SER A 446 -8.57 -5.58 13.13
N VAL A 447 -9.76 -5.02 13.30
CA VAL A 447 -10.03 -3.81 14.12
C VAL A 447 -10.47 -4.18 15.54
N ALA A 448 -10.75 -5.47 15.80
CA ALA A 448 -11.24 -5.92 17.09
C ALA A 448 -10.13 -6.65 17.86
N ALA A 449 -9.84 -6.17 19.08
CA ALA A 449 -9.18 -6.98 20.10
C ALA A 449 -10.10 -8.15 20.43
N THR A 450 -10.00 -9.24 19.65
CA THR A 450 -10.71 -10.47 19.97
C THR A 450 -9.89 -11.21 21.01
N THR A 451 -10.09 -10.81 22.28
CA THR A 451 -9.99 -11.71 23.41
C THR A 451 -11.02 -12.82 23.20
N ARG A 452 -10.59 -13.91 22.57
CA ARG A 452 -11.23 -15.21 22.82
C ARG A 452 -10.26 -16.02 23.68
N HIS A 453 -10.72 -16.20 24.92
CA HIS A 453 -10.10 -16.99 25.97
C HIS A 453 -9.88 -18.44 25.56
#